data_AF-A0A3D0XDP8-F1
#
_entry.id   AF-A0A3D0XDP8-F1
#
_cell.length_a   1.000
_cell.length_b   1.000
_cell.length_c   1.000
_cell.angle_alpha   90.00
_cell.angle_beta   90.00
_cell.angle_gamma   90.00
#
_symmetry.space_group_name_H-M   'P 1'
#
loop_
_entity.id
_entity.type
_entity.pdbx_description
1 polymer ?
#
loop_
_entity_poly.entity_id
_entity_poly.type
_entity_poly.pdbx_seq_one_letter_code
_entity_poly.pdbx_strand_id
1 'polypeptide(L)' 'VLQVEGQPICKPIQVPDTGGWTQLQKIQCKGVRLKKGQQVIRVVMLEQGPSGSIGDIDYFHFIPATSESRSPVPF' A
#
# COMPACT_ATOMS: atom_id res chain seq x y z
N VAL A 1 -4.10 -6.64 -4.11
CA VAL A 1 -2.74 -6.80 -3.50
C VAL A 1 -1.74 -5.95 -4.27
N LEU A 2 -0.69 -5.45 -3.61
CA LEU A 2 0.40 -4.72 -4.26
C LEU A 2 1.60 -5.65 -4.45
N GLN A 3 2.23 -5.61 -5.62
CA GLN A 3 3.34 -6.48 -5.96
C GLN A 3 4.51 -5.74 -6.60
N VAL A 4 5.72 -6.27 -6.40
CA VAL A 4 6.94 -5.91 -7.12
C VAL A 4 7.58 -7.21 -7.61
N GLU A 5 7.97 -7.28 -8.88
CA GLU A 5 8.55 -8.51 -9.47
C GLU A 5 7.62 -9.75 -9.28
N GLY A 6 6.30 -9.53 -9.26
CA GLY A 6 5.30 -10.57 -9.02
C GLY A 6 5.14 -11.02 -7.56
N GLN A 7 5.99 -10.53 -6.66
CA GLN A 7 5.94 -10.86 -5.23
C GLN A 7 5.12 -9.83 -4.45
N PRO A 8 4.25 -10.24 -3.51
CA PRO A 8 3.45 -9.32 -2.71
C PRO A 8 4.35 -8.51 -1.76
N ILE A 9 4.18 -7.18 -1.78
CA ILE A 9 4.93 -6.28 -0.89
C ILE A 9 4.19 -5.93 0.40
N CYS A 10 2.91 -6.31 0.49
CA CYS A 10 2.14 -6.37 1.72
C CYS A 10 0.98 -7.35 1.60
N LYS A 11 0.27 -7.54 2.71
CA LYS A 11 -0.96 -8.33 2.76
C LYS A 11 -2.00 -7.77 1.77
N PRO A 12 -2.93 -8.62 1.29
CA PRO A 12 -4.10 -8.14 0.56
C PRO A 12 -4.78 -6.99 1.30
N ILE A 13 -5.14 -5.96 0.54
CA ILE A 13 -5.82 -4.78 1.04
C ILE A 13 -7.30 -4.96 0.71
N GLN A 14 -8.16 -4.83 1.71
CA GLN A 14 -9.60 -4.74 1.50
C GLN A 14 -9.98 -3.28 1.30
N VAL A 15 -10.66 -2.99 0.20
CA VAL A 15 -11.21 -1.66 -0.08
C VAL A 15 -12.59 -1.59 0.60
N PRO A 16 -12.78 -0.72 1.61
CA PRO A 16 -14.08 -0.59 2.27
C PRO A 16 -15.08 0.15 1.39
N ASP A 17 -16.37 -0.08 1.64
CA ASP A 17 -17.41 0.82 1.12
C ASP A 17 -17.35 2.14 1.89
N THR A 18 -17.09 3.22 1.17
CA THR A 18 -16.99 4.59 1.72
C THR A 18 -18.27 5.39 1.52
N GLY A 19 -19.33 4.80 0.95
CA GLY A 19 -20.62 5.45 0.71
C GLY A 19 -20.70 6.28 -0.56
N GLY A 20 -19.68 6.25 -1.43
CA GLY A 20 -19.74 6.87 -2.76
C GLY A 20 -18.39 6.99 -3.47
N TRP A 21 -18.42 7.09 -4.80
CA TRP A 21 -17.23 7.10 -5.67
C TRP A 21 -16.22 8.21 -5.37
N THR A 22 -16.70 9.38 -4.95
CA THR A 22 -15.84 10.52 -4.63
C THR A 22 -15.44 10.60 -3.15
N GLN A 23 -15.90 9.67 -2.31
CA GLN A 23 -15.55 9.60 -0.89
C GLN A 23 -14.33 8.70 -0.72
N LEU A 24 -13.14 9.28 -0.83
CA LEU A 24 -11.88 8.53 -0.78
C LEU A 24 -11.35 8.38 0.65
N GLN A 25 -10.85 7.20 0.98
CA GLN A 25 -10.17 6.91 2.24
C GLN A 25 -8.74 6.44 2.00
N LYS A 26 -7.80 6.90 2.84
CA LYS A 26 -6.41 6.42 2.82
C LYS A 26 -6.31 5.03 3.45
N ILE A 27 -5.66 4.11 2.76
CA ILE A 27 -5.31 2.79 3.28
C ILE A 27 -3.79 2.66 3.35
N GLN A 28 -3.27 2.17 4.48
CA GLN A 28 -1.83 2.08 4.70
C GLN A 28 -1.32 0.64 4.63
N CYS A 29 -0.34 0.43 3.76
CA CYS A 29 0.46 -0.79 3.62
C CYS A 29 1.79 -0.56 4.36
N LYS A 30 1.99 -1.22 5.51
CA LYS A 30 3.18 -1.06 6.36
C LYS A 30 4.21 -2.17 6.11
N GLY A 31 5.47 -1.90 6.48
CA GLY A 31 6.55 -2.90 6.41
C GLY A 31 7.06 -3.19 4.99
N VAL A 32 6.73 -2.34 4.03
CA VAL A 32 7.19 -2.44 2.64
C VAL A 32 8.70 -2.22 2.58
N ARG A 33 9.43 -3.17 2.00
CA ARG A 33 10.86 -3.05 1.71
C ARG A 33 11.06 -3.03 0.20
N LEU A 34 11.71 -1.99 -0.31
CA LEU A 34 12.00 -1.80 -1.72
C LEU A 34 13.52 -1.85 -1.94
N LYS A 35 13.96 -2.50 -3.01
CA LYS A 35 15.37 -2.47 -3.41
C LYS A 35 15.76 -1.06 -3.89
N LYS A 36 17.05 -0.71 -3.87
CA LYS A 36 17.51 0.54 -4.49
C LYS A 36 17.33 0.46 -6.01
N GLY A 37 16.86 1.55 -6.62
CA GLY A 37 16.69 1.67 -8.07
C GLY A 37 15.22 1.73 -8.49
N GLN A 38 15.00 1.76 -9.81
CA GLN A 38 13.66 1.81 -10.39
C GLN A 38 12.93 0.49 -10.16
N GLN A 39 11.69 0.57 -9.68
CA GLN A 39 10.80 -0.57 -9.51
C GLN A 39 9.41 -0.21 -10.03
N VAL A 40 8.70 -1.23 -10.51
CA VAL A 40 7.30 -1.11 -10.93
C VAL A 40 6.44 -1.79 -9.87
N ILE A 41 5.54 -1.02 -9.26
CA ILE A 41 4.51 -1.57 -8.37
C ILE A 41 3.29 -1.90 -9.22
N ARG A 42 2.87 -3.16 -9.18
CA ARG A 42 1.63 -3.63 -9.80
C ARG A 42 0.53 -3.70 -8.76
N VAL A 43 -0.62 -3.11 -9.08
CA VAL A 43 -1.86 -3.31 -8.33
C VAL A 43 -2.61 -4.47 -8.97
N VAL A 44 -2.90 -5.51 -8.19
CA VAL A 44 -3.64 -6.69 -8.64
C VAL A 44 -4.98 -6.73 -7.93
N MET A 45 -6.07 -6.69 -8.70
CA MET A 45 -7.43 -6.82 -8.21
C MET A 45 -7.75 -8.30 -8.02
N LEU A 46 -8.11 -8.69 -6.80
CA LEU A 46 -8.35 -10.10 -6.45
C LEU A 46 -9.82 -10.47 -6.52
N GLU A 47 -10.68 -9.56 -6.08
CA GLU A 47 -12.13 -9.76 -5.97
C GLU A 47 -12.83 -8.41 -6.15
N GLN A 48 -14.07 -8.46 -6.64
CA GLN A 48 -14.96 -7.32 -6.80
C GLN A 48 -15.94 -7.20 -5.63
N GLY A 49 -16.37 -5.98 -5.33
CA GLY A 49 -17.43 -5.74 -4.35
C GLY A 49 -18.83 -6.07 -4.89
N PRO A 50 -19.89 -5.86 -4.08
CA PRO A 50 -21.28 -6.14 -4.46
C PRO A 50 -21.77 -5.45 -5.73
N SER A 51 -21.19 -4.30 -6.08
CA SER A 51 -21.48 -3.57 -7.32
C SER A 51 -20.75 -4.12 -8.55
N GLY A 52 -19.94 -5.16 -8.41
CA GLY A 52 -19.06 -5.67 -9.47
C GLY A 52 -17.81 -4.82 -9.73
N SER A 53 -17.57 -3.79 -8.91
CA SER A 53 -16.42 -2.89 -9.03
C SER A 53 -15.39 -3.10 -7.92
N ILE A 54 -14.18 -2.54 -8.10
CA ILE A 54 -13.07 -2.67 -7.15
C ILE A 54 -12.79 -1.38 -6.34
N GLY A 55 -13.34 -0.24 -6.78
CA GLY A 55 -13.16 1.09 -6.19
C GLY A 55 -12.36 2.06 -7.08
N ASP A 56 -12.29 3.32 -6.64
CA ASP A 56 -11.49 4.37 -7.29
C ASP A 56 -10.13 4.52 -6.60
N ILE A 57 -9.08 4.75 -7.39
CA ILE A 57 -7.71 4.93 -6.91
C ILE A 57 -7.18 6.27 -7.40
N ASP A 58 -6.91 7.18 -6.46
CA ASP A 58 -6.42 8.52 -6.74
C ASP A 58 -4.87 8.56 -6.80
N TYR A 59 -4.20 8.22 -5.70
CA TYR A 59 -2.73 8.25 -5.65
C TYR A 59 -2.09 7.19 -4.77
N PHE A 60 -0.79 7.02 -4.97
CA PHE A 60 0.11 6.35 -4.04
C PHE A 60 1.02 7.37 -3.37
N HIS A 61 1.07 7.36 -2.04
CA HIS A 61 1.95 8.22 -1.27
C HIS A 61 2.93 7.36 -0.48
N PHE A 62 4.20 7.50 -0.81
CA PHE A 62 5.30 6.79 -0.16
C PHE A 62 5.74 7.54 1.08
N ILE A 63 5.58 6.91 2.24
CA ILE A 63 6.04 7.45 3.52
C ILE A 63 7.33 6.71 3.89
N PRO A 64 8.49 7.39 3.96
CA PRO A 64 9.72 6.79 4.43
C PRO A 64 9.54 6.21 5.83
N ALA A 65 10.14 5.05 6.10
CA ALA A 65 10.22 4.56 7.46
C ALA A 65 10.99 5.58 8.30
N THR A 66 10.43 5.99 9.43
CA THR A 66 11.15 6.78 10.41
C THR A 66 12.35 5.95 10.86
N SER A 67 13.56 6.47 10.70
CA SER A 67 14.71 5.90 11.41
C SER A 67 14.46 6.13 12.89
N GLU A 68 14.22 5.06 13.67
CA GLU A 68 14.38 5.20 15.11
C GLU A 68 15.79 5.73 15.36
N SER A 69 15.91 6.81 16.14
CA SER A 69 17.21 7.28 16.59
C SER A 69 17.84 6.13 17.36
N ARG A 70 18.93 5.57 16.84
CA ARG A 70 19.76 4.64 17.60
C ARG A 70 20.27 5.41 18.80
N SER A 71 19.68 5.19 19.98
CA SER A 71 20.21 5.79 21.21
C SER A 71 21.69 5.44 21.31
N PRO A 72 22.59 6.42 21.54
CA PRO A 72 23.99 6.10 21.75
C PRO A 72 24.07 5.14 22.94
N VAL A 73 24.70 3.99 22.74
CA VAL A 73 25.04 3.11 23.87
C VAL A 73 26.14 3.86 24.64
N PRO A 74 25.94 4.26 25.90
CA PRO A 74 27.02 4.85 26.68
C PRO A 74 28.13 3.80 26.85
N PHE A 75 29.38 4.22 26.57
CA PHE A 75 30.58 3.46 26.88
C PHE A 75 30.93 3.60 28.37
#